data_AF-A0A2B2CHA8-F1
#
_entry.id   AF-A0A2B2CHA8-F1
#
_cell.length_a   1.000
_cell.length_b   1.000
_cell.length_c   1.000
_cell.angle_alpha   90.00
_cell.angle_beta   90.00
_cell.angle_gamma   90.00
#
_symmetry.space_group_name_H-M   'P 1'
#
loop_
_entity.id
_entity.type
_entity.pdbx_description
1 polymer ?
#
loop_
_entity_poly.entity_id
_entity_poly.type
_entity_poly.pdbx_seq_one_letter_code
_entity_poly.pdbx_strand_id
1 'polypeptide(L)'
;MKTIIQSLVISFVIHLIYIAGTLVVGYIKTRSYKPVIDNKWENIETLQNEVAFGAVGSPVYFLFTFIVVALICGLTIISYGKIVGLK
;
A
#
# COMPACT_ATOMS: atom_id res chain seq x y z
N MET A 1 24.48 -9.29 4.32
CA MET A 1 23.39 -9.31 5.34
C MET A 1 22.93 -7.91 5.75
N LYS A 2 23.84 -6.98 6.12
CA LYS A 2 23.45 -5.60 6.50
C LYS A 2 22.55 -4.91 5.46
N THR A 3 22.95 -4.92 4.19
CA THR A 3 22.18 -4.35 3.08
C THR A 3 20.81 -5.00 2.88
N ILE A 4 20.73 -6.33 3.05
CA ILE A 4 19.48 -7.08 2.90
C ILE A 4 18.49 -6.69 4.00
N ILE A 5 18.95 -6.61 5.25
CA ILE A 5 18.10 -6.20 6.37
C ILE A 5 17.67 -4.73 6.19
N GLN A 6 18.59 -3.85 5.80
CA GLN A 6 18.28 -2.45 5.52
C GLN A 6 17.24 -2.30 4.43
N SER A 7 17.36 -3.03 3.32
CA SER A 7 16.41 -2.93 2.20
C SER A 7 15.03 -3.48 2.56
N LEU A 8 14.96 -4.54 3.37
CA LEU A 8 13.70 -5.05 3.92
C LEU A 8 13.03 -4.06 4.86
N VAL A 9 13.80 -3.42 5.76
CA VAL A 9 13.29 -2.40 6.68
C VAL A 9 12.78 -1.17 5.93
N ILE A 10 13.52 -0.69 4.92
CA ILE A 10 13.08 0.44 4.09
C ILE A 10 11.80 0.08 3.33
N SER A 11 11.74 -1.11 2.72
CA SER A 11 10.52 -1.60 2.06
C SER A 11 9.34 -1.64 3.03
N PHE A 12 9.54 -2.13 4.25
CA PHE A 12 8.52 -2.18 5.29
C PHE A 12 7.99 -0.79 5.65
N VAL A 13 8.87 0.19 5.84
CA VAL A 13 8.48 1.58 6.12
C VAL A 13 7.68 2.18 4.97
N ILE A 14 8.09 1.96 3.71
CA ILE A 14 7.35 2.42 2.53
C ILE A 14 5.93 1.85 2.51
N HIS A 15 5.77 0.54 2.78
CA HIS A 15 4.46 -0.10 2.80
C HIS A 15 3.59 0.39 3.96
N LEU A 16 4.18 0.62 5.15
CA LEU A 16 3.45 1.23 6.26
C LEU A 16 2.93 2.62 5.92
N ILE A 17 3.75 3.46 5.27
CA ILE A 17 3.32 4.79 4.81
C ILE A 17 2.19 4.67 3.80
N TYR A 18 2.29 3.75 2.85
CA TYR A 18 1.23 3.50 1.87
C TYR A 18 -0.08 3.10 2.54
N ILE A 19 -0.07 2.14 3.47
CA ILE A 19 -1.25 1.69 4.21
C ILE A 19 -1.83 2.84 5.06
N ALA A 20 -0.99 3.59 5.77
CA ALA A 20 -1.45 4.73 6.55
C ALA A 20 -2.12 5.79 5.65
N GLY A 21 -1.53 6.08 4.48
CA GLY A 21 -2.09 6.99 3.51
C GLY A 21 -3.44 6.55 2.98
N THR A 22 -3.60 5.27 2.61
CA THR A 22 -4.88 4.74 2.14
C THR A 22 -5.95 4.77 3.23
N LEU A 23 -5.60 4.46 4.47
CA LEU A 23 -6.50 4.57 5.62
C LEU A 23 -6.96 6.01 5.87
N VAL A 24 -6.04 6.99 5.82
CA VAL A 24 -6.38 8.41 5.99
C VAL A 24 -7.31 8.89 4.88
N VAL A 25 -7.01 8.56 3.61
CA VAL A 25 -7.88 8.91 2.49
C VAL A 25 -9.26 8.27 2.63
N GLY A 26 -9.30 6.99 3.01
CA GLY A 26 -10.55 6.28 3.29
C GLY A 26 -11.37 6.96 4.39
N TYR A 27 -10.71 7.34 5.49
CA TYR A 27 -11.34 8.03 6.62
C TYR A 27 -11.93 9.40 6.22
N ILE A 28 -11.20 10.19 5.42
CA ILE A 28 -11.70 11.50 4.95
C ILE A 28 -12.94 11.32 4.08
N LYS A 29 -12.92 10.32 3.18
CA LYS A 29 -14.04 10.00 2.29
C LYS A 29 -15.26 9.53 3.07
N THR A 30 -15.09 8.61 4.03
CA THR A 30 -16.21 8.10 4.85
C THR A 30 -16.81 9.17 5.73
N ARG A 31 -16.00 10.07 6.32
CA ARG A 31 -16.51 11.20 7.12
C ARG A 31 -17.37 12.16 6.30
N SER A 32 -17.05 12.33 5.02
CA SER A 32 -17.75 13.26 4.11
C SER A 32 -18.92 12.61 3.37
N TYR A 33 -19.07 11.29 3.46
CA TYR A 33 -20.10 10.53 2.76
C TYR A 33 -21.41 10.53 3.56
N LYS A 34 -22.51 10.95 2.91
CA LYS A 34 -23.87 10.76 3.43
C LYS A 34 -24.51 9.57 2.71
N PRO A 35 -24.75 8.44 3.38
CA PRO A 35 -25.40 7.30 2.75
C PRO A 35 -26.86 7.66 2.44
N VAL A 36 -27.24 7.63 1.16
CA VAL A 36 -28.65 7.71 0.75
C VAL A 36 -29.23 6.31 0.84
N ILE A 37 -30.13 6.09 1.79
CA ILE A 37 -30.82 4.81 2.02
C ILE A 37 -32.23 4.90 1.42
N ASP A 38 -32.34 5.13 0.12
CA ASP A 38 -33.63 5.10 -0.58
C ASP A 38 -33.92 3.67 -1.03
N ASN A 39 -34.66 2.88 -0.24
CA ASN A 39 -35.29 1.58 -0.59
C ASN A 39 -34.50 0.56 -1.45
N LYS A 40 -33.19 0.72 -1.64
CA LYS A 40 -32.33 -0.15 -2.46
C LYS A 40 -31.84 -1.39 -1.71
N TRP A 41 -32.40 -1.68 -0.54
CA TRP A 41 -32.09 -2.87 0.26
C TRP A 41 -32.31 -4.20 -0.50
N GLU A 42 -33.14 -4.21 -1.54
CA GLU A 42 -33.34 -5.37 -2.42
C GLU A 42 -32.14 -5.69 -3.32
N ASN A 43 -31.22 -4.74 -3.56
CA ASN A 43 -30.07 -4.92 -4.46
C ASN A 43 -28.73 -4.82 -3.72
N ILE A 44 -28.37 -5.89 -3.03
CA ILE A 44 -27.15 -6.03 -2.21
C ILE A 44 -25.87 -5.81 -3.05
N GLU A 45 -25.85 -6.24 -4.31
CA GLU A 45 -24.70 -6.07 -5.22
C GLU A 45 -24.44 -4.60 -5.59
N THR A 46 -25.48 -3.78 -5.69
CA THR A 46 -25.33 -2.35 -5.99
C THR A 46 -24.75 -1.61 -4.78
N LEU A 47 -25.17 -1.98 -3.56
CA LEU A 47 -24.64 -1.35 -2.33
C LEU A 47 -23.13 -1.56 -2.15
N GLN A 48 -22.60 -2.75 -2.44
CA GLN A 48 -21.16 -2.98 -2.26
C GLN A 48 -20.31 -2.18 -3.25
N ASN A 49 -20.76 -2.01 -4.50
CA ASN A 49 -20.02 -1.28 -5.52
C ASN A 49 -20.11 0.24 -5.36
N GLU A 50 -21.22 0.77 -4.84
CA GLU A 50 -21.42 2.20 -4.61
C GLU A 50 -20.65 2.73 -3.38
N VAL A 51 -20.37 1.86 -2.40
CA VAL A 51 -19.71 2.24 -1.13
C VAL A 51 -18.28 1.67 -1.01
N ALA A 52 -17.81 0.92 -2.01
CA ALA A 52 -16.44 0.41 -2.05
C ALA A 52 -15.43 1.56 -2.22
N PHE A 53 -14.73 1.91 -1.14
CA PHE A 53 -13.61 2.83 -1.18
C PHE A 53 -12.35 2.11 -1.71
N GLY A 54 -12.27 1.96 -3.03
CA GLY A 54 -11.12 1.37 -3.72
C GLY A 54 -11.28 -0.11 -4.06
N ALA A 55 -10.32 -0.65 -4.81
CA ALA A 55 -10.28 -2.06 -5.18
C ALA A 55 -9.51 -2.88 -4.14
N VAL A 56 -10.12 -3.97 -3.65
CA VAL A 56 -9.43 -4.93 -2.77
C VAL A 56 -8.53 -5.81 -3.64
N GLY A 57 -7.23 -5.53 -3.63
CA GLY A 57 -6.23 -6.41 -4.23
C GLY A 57 -6.05 -7.70 -3.43
N SER A 58 -5.66 -8.79 -4.09
CA SER A 58 -5.28 -10.03 -3.39
C SER A 58 -4.17 -9.76 -2.36
N PRO A 59 -4.23 -10.33 -1.15
CA PRO A 59 -3.16 -10.22 -0.15
C PRO A 59 -1.78 -10.67 -0.68
N VAL A 60 -1.75 -11.54 -1.69
CA VAL A 60 -0.52 -12.00 -2.35
C VAL A 60 0.20 -10.86 -3.08
N TYR A 61 -0.53 -9.88 -3.61
CA TYR A 61 0.08 -8.71 -4.25
C TYR A 61 0.90 -7.89 -3.26
N PHE A 62 0.50 -7.85 -1.98
CA PHE A 62 1.27 -7.16 -0.96
C PHE A 62 2.64 -7.83 -0.75
N LEU A 63 2.69 -9.15 -0.70
CA LEU A 63 3.96 -9.89 -0.60
C LEU A 63 4.84 -9.67 -1.82
N PHE A 64 4.25 -9.74 -3.02
CA PHE A 64 4.97 -9.51 -4.27
C PHE A 64 5.58 -8.10 -4.33
N THR A 65 4.77 -7.07 -4.07
CA THR A 65 5.22 -5.67 -4.08
C THR A 65 6.25 -5.41 -2.99
N PHE A 66 6.11 -6.01 -1.81
CA PHE A 66 7.09 -5.93 -0.73
C PHE A 66 8.48 -6.44 -1.14
N ILE A 67 8.53 -7.62 -1.78
CA ILE A 67 9.79 -8.21 -2.27
C ILE A 67 10.39 -7.35 -3.39
N VAL A 68 9.58 -6.90 -4.36
CA VAL A 68 10.05 -6.06 -5.47
C VAL A 68 10.63 -4.74 -4.97
N VAL A 69 9.94 -4.06 -4.06
CA VAL A 69 10.44 -2.80 -3.46
C VAL A 69 11.71 -3.04 -2.65
N ALA A 70 11.79 -4.15 -1.90
CA ALA A 70 13.01 -4.51 -1.16
C ALA A 70 14.20 -4.78 -2.10
N LEU A 71 13.97 -5.40 -3.26
CA LEU A 71 14.99 -5.59 -4.29
C LEU A 71 15.46 -4.25 -4.85
N ILE A 72 14.54 -3.34 -5.20
CA ILE A 72 14.87 -2.00 -5.70
C ILE A 72 15.70 -1.24 -4.65
N CYS A 73 15.26 -1.23 -3.38
CA CYS A 73 16.00 -0.57 -2.31
C CYS A 73 17.41 -1.15 -2.14
N GLY A 74 17.55 -2.48 -2.20
CA GLY A 74 18.84 -3.15 -2.12
C GLY A 74 19.77 -2.76 -3.27
N LEU A 75 19.27 -2.75 -4.51
CA LEU A 75 20.02 -2.32 -5.69
C LEU A 75 20.46 -0.86 -5.59
N THR A 76 19.58 0.02 -5.09
CA THR A 76 19.91 1.44 -4.88
C THR A 76 21.02 1.61 -3.85
N ILE A 77 20.96 0.92 -2.71
CA ILE A 77 22.00 0.99 -1.68
C ILE A 77 23.35 0.50 -2.23
N ILE A 78 23.35 -0.63 -2.96
CA ILE A 78 24.57 -1.20 -3.55
C ILE A 78 25.16 -0.24 -4.60
N SER A 79 24.31 0.29 -5.49
CA SER A 79 24.73 1.23 -6.53
C SER A 79 25.30 2.50 -5.93
N TYR A 80 24.65 3.04 -4.90
CA TYR A 80 25.11 4.22 -4.18
C TYR A 80 26.47 3.99 -3.50
N GLY A 81 26.65 2.86 -2.80
CA GLY A 81 27.94 2.52 -2.19
C GLY A 81 29.08 2.44 -3.21
N LYS A 82 28.80 1.86 -4.39
CA LYS A 82 29.76 1.75 -5.50
C LYS A 82 30.13 3.10 -6.10
N ILE A 83 29.18 4.04 -6.21
CA ILE A 83 29.43 5.39 -6.75
C ILE A 83 30.19 6.26 -5.76
N VAL A 84 29.89 6.16 -4.47
CA VAL A 84 30.50 6.97 -3.40
C VAL A 84 31.90 6.44 -3.00
N GLY A 85 32.34 5.30 -3.52
CA GLY A 85 33.65 4.73 -3.23
C GLY A 85 33.79 4.18 -1.81
N LEU A 86 32.67 3.92 -1.14
CA LEU A 86 32.65 3.18 0.12
C LEU A 86 32.97 1.71 -0.20
N LYS A 87 34.22 1.32 0.09
CA LYS A 87 34.78 -0.04 -0.09
C LYS A 87 33.82 -1.16 0.29
#